data_AF-A0A962H004-F1
#
_entry.id   AF-A0A962H004-F1
#
_cell.length_a   1.000
_cell.length_b   1.000
_cell.length_c   1.000
_cell.angle_alpha   90.00
_cell.angle_beta   90.00
_cell.angle_gamma   90.00
#
_symmetry.space_group_name_H-M   'P 1'
#
loop_
_entity.id
_entity.type
_entity.pdbx_description
1 polymer ?
#
loop_
_entity_poly.entity_id
_entity_poly.type
_entity_poly.pdbx_seq_one_letter_code
_entity_poly.pdbx_strand_id
1 'polypeptide(L)'
;MKPFASQVPGMARALTVLLLLFAATAQAQIQRISTAVDGTEANHDSYEASVSDDGNVIAFRSSASNLLAGDINDLPDVFLRDLNAGTIERVNVDASGNVLNFTNLYRGSYAPSVSDDGLRVMFTGYRDFAQGVLRDRLANTTIEVLQISFTSNNTDRQARQESRISGNGQFVVFHSRAAFQNSEPVSARPGDTGTNGMHSIFLYDAVTNPVPMAERLSRPDLTADPSCVTDPGIECPEGNADSFAAAVSDDGRRVAFHSHAGNLVPEDDNDFQDVFVKYRFDAGDNYQGIAGPIVRVSVSSLGVQANDDSVQAAISGNGQFVAFRSLASNLVAGDSNAHWDIFVHDLDTSTTTRVSVSSSGAEANHDSFTPSLSDDGRFVAFRSNASNLVSGDDNARQDIFVHDRSNGATARVSVPAAGGEANGHSLRPEISGDGQWIVFESDASNLVPADNNQSRDIFRAANPLIGGGSP
;
A
#
# COMPACT_ATOMS: atom_id res chain seq x y z
N MET A 1 -49.57 4.00 80.82
CA MET A 1 -49.02 5.37 80.85
C MET A 1 -48.53 5.70 79.44
N LYS A 2 -49.09 6.73 78.78
CA LYS A 2 -48.48 7.45 77.63
C LYS A 2 -48.05 8.83 78.15
N PRO A 3 -47.22 9.67 77.47
CA PRO A 3 -46.79 9.67 76.05
C PRO A 3 -45.26 9.86 75.85
N PHE A 4 -44.68 9.77 74.65
CA PHE A 4 -44.37 10.85 73.67
C PHE A 4 -43.92 10.13 72.35
N ALA A 5 -44.62 10.21 71.21
CA ALA A 5 -44.74 11.29 70.22
C ALA A 5 -43.51 11.48 69.29
N SER A 6 -43.58 10.98 68.04
CA SER A 6 -43.30 11.80 66.84
C SER A 6 -43.89 11.17 65.55
N GLN A 7 -44.74 12.00 64.93
CA GLN A 7 -45.14 12.21 63.52
C GLN A 7 -44.97 11.14 62.40
N VAL A 8 -46.12 10.94 61.72
CA VAL A 8 -46.44 10.45 60.35
C VAL A 8 -45.98 11.54 59.32
N PRO A 9 -45.83 11.35 57.97
CA PRO A 9 -46.53 10.40 57.09
C PRO A 9 -45.76 9.81 55.87
N GLY A 10 -46.42 8.87 55.18
CA GLY A 10 -45.91 8.19 53.99
C GLY A 10 -45.96 9.03 52.71
N MET A 11 -45.17 8.58 51.72
CA MET A 11 -45.39 8.87 50.30
C MET A 11 -44.91 7.68 49.47
N ALA A 12 -45.76 7.29 48.53
CA ALA A 12 -45.49 6.32 47.48
C ALA A 12 -44.19 6.67 46.75
N ARG A 13 -43.26 5.72 46.65
CA ARG A 13 -42.11 5.85 45.76
C ARG A 13 -42.53 5.44 44.36
N ALA A 14 -42.69 6.44 43.50
CA ALA A 14 -42.73 6.27 42.06
C ALA A 14 -41.48 5.50 41.60
N LEU A 15 -41.69 4.38 40.94
CA LEU A 15 -40.64 3.63 40.26
C LEU A 15 -40.41 4.32 38.91
N THR A 16 -39.56 5.35 38.89
CA THR A 16 -39.11 5.96 37.63
C THR A 16 -38.11 5.01 36.99
N VAL A 17 -38.56 4.29 35.97
CA VAL A 17 -37.71 3.57 35.02
C VAL A 17 -36.94 4.63 34.22
N LEU A 18 -35.65 4.82 34.54
CA LEU A 18 -34.75 5.57 33.68
C LEU A 18 -34.23 4.61 32.62
N LEU A 19 -34.97 4.49 31.51
CA LEU A 19 -34.47 3.90 30.29
C LEU A 19 -33.45 4.88 29.71
N LEU A 20 -32.18 4.71 30.07
CA LEU A 20 -31.07 5.36 29.38
C LEU A 20 -31.01 4.77 27.97
N LEU A 21 -31.68 5.43 27.01
CA LEU A 21 -31.30 5.33 25.62
C LEU A 21 -29.85 5.82 25.54
N PHE A 22 -28.91 4.89 25.38
CA PHE A 22 -27.61 5.24 24.85
C PHE A 22 -27.86 5.80 23.45
N ALA A 23 -27.75 7.12 23.31
CA ALA A 23 -27.38 7.69 22.04
C ALA A 23 -26.08 6.99 21.63
N ALA A 24 -26.09 6.33 20.48
CA ALA A 24 -24.89 5.77 19.89
C ALA A 24 -23.87 6.92 19.80
N THR A 25 -22.88 6.90 20.68
CA THR A 25 -21.72 7.76 20.58
C THR A 25 -21.03 7.38 19.28
N ALA A 26 -20.99 8.31 18.33
CA ALA A 26 -20.23 8.17 17.09
C ALA A 26 -18.85 7.61 17.45
N GLN A 27 -18.61 6.37 17.01
CA GLN A 27 -17.39 5.63 17.28
C GLN A 27 -16.22 6.49 16.79
N ALA A 28 -15.16 6.62 17.59
CA ALA A 28 -13.99 7.38 17.21
C ALA A 28 -13.52 6.91 15.82
N GLN A 29 -13.70 7.75 14.80
CA GLN A 29 -13.50 7.35 13.40
C GLN A 29 -12.04 7.37 12.99
N ILE A 30 -11.14 7.90 13.83
CA ILE A 30 -9.72 8.05 13.53
C ILE A 30 -8.86 7.95 14.81
N GLN A 31 -7.73 7.28 14.71
CA GLN A 31 -6.77 7.06 15.78
C GLN A 31 -5.35 7.30 15.27
N ARG A 32 -4.51 7.96 16.08
CA ARG A 32 -3.07 8.06 15.81
C ARG A 32 -2.36 6.75 16.16
N ILE A 33 -1.54 6.26 15.23
CA ILE A 33 -0.78 5.01 15.31
C ILE A 33 0.67 5.26 15.74
N SER A 34 1.26 6.36 15.30
CA SER A 34 2.62 6.82 15.66
C SER A 34 2.68 7.33 17.11
N THR A 35 2.43 6.43 18.05
CA THR A 35 2.52 6.67 19.50
C THR A 35 3.41 5.63 20.15
N ALA A 36 4.05 6.00 21.26
CA ALA A 36 4.71 5.05 22.13
C ALA A 36 3.68 4.20 22.91
N VAL A 37 4.15 3.19 23.64
CA VAL A 37 3.29 2.30 24.46
C VAL A 37 2.51 3.07 25.53
N ASP A 38 3.10 4.13 26.08
CA ASP A 38 2.46 4.98 27.08
C ASP A 38 1.47 6.00 26.49
N GLY A 39 1.28 5.98 25.16
CA GLY A 39 0.37 6.87 24.43
C GLY A 39 0.99 8.22 24.05
N THR A 40 2.25 8.48 24.37
CA THR A 40 2.93 9.71 23.92
C THR A 40 3.08 9.72 22.40
N GLU A 41 2.86 10.88 21.77
CA GLU A 41 3.03 11.05 20.32
C GLU A 41 4.50 10.93 19.90
N ALA A 42 4.73 10.46 18.68
CA ALA A 42 6.05 10.49 18.04
C ALA A 42 6.62 11.92 18.07
N ASN A 43 7.91 12.06 18.41
CA ASN A 43 8.58 13.36 18.51
C ASN A 43 9.20 13.85 17.19
N HIS A 44 9.06 13.07 16.11
CA HIS A 44 9.46 13.39 14.74
C HIS A 44 8.52 12.67 13.76
N ASP A 45 8.66 13.02 12.48
CA ASP A 45 7.82 12.51 11.41
C ASP A 45 7.81 10.98 11.28
N SER A 46 6.62 10.47 10.99
CA SER A 46 6.33 9.09 10.61
C SER A 46 5.71 9.05 9.21
N TYR A 47 6.07 8.05 8.42
CA TYR A 47 5.76 7.95 6.99
C TYR A 47 5.43 6.50 6.59
N GLU A 48 4.79 6.34 5.43
CA GLU A 48 4.74 5.06 4.71
C GLU A 48 4.14 3.91 5.53
N ALA A 49 2.91 4.08 6.00
CA ALA A 49 2.22 3.00 6.71
C ALA A 49 1.74 1.92 5.74
N SER A 50 1.79 0.67 6.20
CA SER A 50 1.17 -0.50 5.59
C SER A 50 0.41 -1.29 6.66
N VAL A 51 -0.68 -1.96 6.27
CA VAL A 51 -1.67 -2.50 7.21
C VAL A 51 -2.06 -3.96 6.86
N SER A 52 -2.26 -4.77 7.89
CA SER A 52 -2.76 -6.16 7.77
C SER A 52 -4.22 -6.23 7.30
N ASP A 53 -4.67 -7.42 6.89
CA ASP A 53 -6.03 -7.67 6.40
C ASP A 53 -7.12 -7.23 7.39
N ASP A 54 -6.90 -7.46 8.68
CA ASP A 54 -7.83 -7.08 9.76
C ASP A 54 -7.67 -5.64 10.28
N GLY A 55 -6.70 -4.90 9.74
CA GLY A 55 -6.38 -3.54 10.14
C GLY A 55 -5.62 -3.40 11.46
N ASN A 56 -5.26 -4.48 12.17
CA ASN A 56 -4.74 -4.39 13.54
C ASN A 56 -3.22 -4.35 13.63
N VAL A 57 -2.51 -4.81 12.61
CA VAL A 57 -1.05 -4.76 12.54
C VAL A 57 -0.65 -3.73 11.48
N ILE A 58 0.12 -2.72 11.90
CA ILE A 58 0.49 -1.59 11.06
C ILE A 58 1.99 -1.41 11.12
N ALA A 59 2.65 -1.60 9.99
CA ALA A 59 4.07 -1.30 9.83
C ALA A 59 4.23 0.13 9.30
N PHE A 60 5.17 0.89 9.83
CA PHE A 60 5.45 2.24 9.35
C PHE A 60 6.90 2.63 9.63
N ARG A 61 7.41 3.60 8.89
CA ARG A 61 8.73 4.19 9.12
C ARG A 61 8.59 5.39 10.03
N SER A 62 9.50 5.59 10.97
CA SER A 62 9.53 6.81 11.78
C SER A 62 10.94 7.26 12.10
N SER A 63 11.14 8.58 12.16
CA SER A 63 12.37 9.21 12.66
C SER A 63 12.31 9.49 14.17
N ALA A 64 11.23 9.07 14.84
CA ALA A 64 10.98 9.43 16.23
C ALA A 64 11.75 8.54 17.21
N SER A 65 12.56 9.18 18.06
CA SER A 65 13.40 8.51 19.06
C SER A 65 12.64 8.08 20.33
N ASN A 66 11.35 8.41 20.44
CA ASN A 66 10.54 8.13 21.63
C ASN A 66 9.47 7.05 21.42
N LEU A 67 9.35 6.46 20.23
CA LEU A 67 8.35 5.40 19.97
C LEU A 67 8.65 4.10 20.72
N LEU A 68 9.93 3.77 20.89
CA LEU A 68 10.38 2.58 21.59
C LEU A 68 11.59 2.90 22.45
N ALA A 69 11.59 2.44 23.70
CA ALA A 69 12.73 2.61 24.59
C ALA A 69 13.99 1.94 24.01
N GLY A 70 15.13 2.65 24.05
CA GLY A 70 16.38 2.16 23.47
C GLY A 70 16.59 2.53 22.00
N ASP A 71 15.72 3.38 21.44
CA ASP A 71 16.04 4.06 20.18
C ASP A 71 17.07 5.15 20.38
N ILE A 72 18.28 4.92 19.87
CA ILE A 72 19.47 5.72 20.14
C ILE A 72 20.29 6.03 18.88
N ASN A 73 19.87 5.54 17.71
CA ASN A 73 20.66 5.69 16.49
C ASN A 73 20.34 7.01 15.74
N ASP A 74 19.32 7.76 16.17
CA ASP A 74 18.79 8.97 15.53
C ASP A 74 18.54 8.78 14.01
N LEU A 75 18.28 7.53 13.60
CA LEU A 75 18.01 7.17 12.23
C LEU A 75 16.55 6.74 12.07
N PRO A 76 15.96 6.93 10.88
CA PRO A 76 14.63 6.41 10.60
C PRO A 76 14.60 4.89 10.61
N ASP A 77 13.77 4.35 11.50
CA ASP A 77 13.57 2.91 11.71
C ASP A 77 12.19 2.46 11.24
N VAL A 78 12.01 1.14 11.12
CA VAL A 78 10.71 0.53 10.83
C VAL A 78 10.12 0.01 12.13
N PHE A 79 8.91 0.47 12.43
CA PHE A 79 8.13 0.05 13.57
C PHE A 79 6.91 -0.75 13.10
N LEU A 80 6.48 -1.67 13.94
CA LEU A 80 5.23 -2.40 13.79
C LEU A 80 4.39 -2.19 15.04
N ARG A 81 3.19 -1.64 14.85
CA ARG A 81 2.18 -1.47 15.89
C ARG A 81 1.17 -2.60 15.78
N ASP A 82 0.97 -3.32 16.87
CA ASP A 82 -0.10 -4.30 17.03
C ASP A 82 -1.15 -3.72 17.97
N LEU A 83 -2.33 -3.43 17.43
CA LEU A 83 -3.45 -2.83 18.16
C LEU A 83 -4.18 -3.82 19.07
N ASN A 84 -4.12 -5.12 18.77
CA ASN A 84 -4.72 -6.16 19.60
C ASN A 84 -3.86 -6.43 20.84
N ALA A 85 -2.55 -6.49 20.66
CA ALA A 85 -1.59 -6.67 21.76
C ALA A 85 -1.29 -5.37 22.51
N GLY A 86 -1.53 -4.20 21.89
CA GLY A 86 -1.17 -2.90 22.45
C GLY A 86 0.34 -2.67 22.45
N THR A 87 1.07 -3.31 21.52
CA THR A 87 2.54 -3.28 21.46
C THR A 87 3.05 -2.50 20.27
N ILE A 88 4.22 -1.91 20.42
CA ILE A 88 5.04 -1.41 19.31
C ILE A 88 6.41 -2.08 19.39
N GLU A 89 6.91 -2.56 18.26
CA GLU A 89 8.23 -3.17 18.15
C GLU A 89 9.00 -2.59 16.96
N ARG A 90 10.33 -2.67 17.01
CA ARG A 90 11.21 -2.33 15.88
C ARG A 90 11.46 -3.59 15.06
N VAL A 91 11.23 -3.53 13.76
CA VAL A 91 11.35 -4.71 12.87
C VAL A 91 12.62 -4.74 12.04
N ASN A 92 13.33 -3.62 11.91
CA ASN A 92 14.66 -3.59 11.29
C ASN A 92 15.77 -4.09 12.22
N VAL A 93 15.62 -5.31 12.73
CA VAL A 93 16.55 -5.99 13.64
C VAL A 93 17.00 -7.33 13.06
N ASP A 94 18.16 -7.83 13.49
CA ASP A 94 18.61 -9.20 13.20
C ASP A 94 17.90 -10.25 14.09
N ALA A 95 18.22 -11.54 13.92
CA ALA A 95 17.64 -12.62 14.73
C ALA A 95 18.02 -12.55 16.23
N SER A 96 19.08 -11.82 16.57
CA SER A 96 19.51 -11.57 17.96
C SER A 96 18.89 -10.30 18.55
N GLY A 97 18.08 -9.57 17.77
CA GLY A 97 17.47 -8.31 18.17
C GLY A 97 18.39 -7.09 18.03
N ASN A 98 19.56 -7.22 17.41
CA ASN A 98 20.40 -6.06 17.16
C ASN A 98 19.82 -5.23 16.02
N VAL A 99 19.79 -3.91 16.18
CA VAL A 99 19.31 -2.99 15.16
C VAL A 99 20.20 -3.06 13.91
N LEU A 100 19.57 -3.20 12.76
CA LEU A 100 20.23 -3.11 11.47
C LEU A 100 20.51 -1.64 11.17
N ASN A 101 21.70 -1.16 11.49
CA ASN A 101 22.10 0.22 11.19
C ASN A 101 22.32 0.42 9.70
N PHE A 102 21.55 1.33 9.12
CA PHE A 102 21.60 1.76 7.72
C PHE A 102 22.42 3.07 7.65
N THR A 103 23.63 3.01 7.08
CA THR A 103 24.70 4.02 7.25
C THR A 103 24.50 5.30 6.43
N ASN A 104 23.50 5.38 5.56
CA ASN A 104 23.29 6.56 4.73
C ASN A 104 22.35 7.57 5.40
N LEU A 105 22.93 8.67 5.89
CA LEU A 105 22.24 9.76 6.62
C LEU A 105 21.08 10.44 5.86
N TYR A 106 20.89 10.15 4.57
CA TYR A 106 19.76 10.65 3.78
C TYR A 106 18.69 9.58 3.49
N ARG A 107 19.01 8.31 3.77
CA ARG A 107 18.26 7.13 3.36
C ARG A 107 18.30 6.08 4.50
N GLY A 108 17.38 6.16 5.46
CA GLY A 108 17.13 5.10 6.47
C GLY A 108 16.42 3.87 5.89
N SER A 109 15.61 3.17 6.69
CA SER A 109 14.67 2.17 6.13
C SER A 109 13.43 2.84 5.54
N TYR A 110 12.84 2.29 4.48
CA TYR A 110 11.64 2.84 3.82
C TYR A 110 10.69 1.77 3.32
N ALA A 111 9.47 2.21 3.00
CA ALA A 111 8.41 1.49 2.32
C ALA A 111 8.12 0.11 2.94
N PRO A 112 7.82 0.06 4.25
CA PRO A 112 7.41 -1.20 4.85
C PRO A 112 6.12 -1.70 4.20
N SER A 113 6.00 -3.02 4.09
CA SER A 113 4.83 -3.72 3.59
C SER A 113 4.62 -4.94 4.48
N VAL A 114 3.44 -5.07 5.07
CA VAL A 114 3.10 -6.15 6.00
C VAL A 114 2.21 -7.19 5.31
N SER A 115 2.36 -8.47 5.66
CA SER A 115 1.45 -9.55 5.22
C SER A 115 0.09 -9.47 5.92
N ASP A 116 -0.91 -10.13 5.36
CA ASP A 116 -2.30 -10.12 5.86
C ASP A 116 -2.40 -10.58 7.32
N ASP A 117 -1.57 -11.56 7.69
CA ASP A 117 -1.50 -12.11 9.04
C ASP A 117 -0.67 -11.27 10.02
N GLY A 118 -0.02 -10.19 9.55
CA GLY A 118 0.83 -9.34 10.37
C GLY A 118 2.17 -9.98 10.79
N LEU A 119 2.51 -11.17 10.30
CA LEU A 119 3.68 -11.94 10.76
C LEU A 119 4.96 -11.63 9.97
N ARG A 120 4.84 -11.13 8.74
CA ARG A 120 6.00 -10.79 7.90
C ARG A 120 5.97 -9.33 7.50
N VAL A 121 7.14 -8.69 7.56
CA VAL A 121 7.33 -7.31 7.14
C VAL A 121 8.48 -7.25 6.16
N MET A 122 8.19 -6.79 4.95
CA MET A 122 9.19 -6.42 3.96
C MET A 122 9.50 -4.94 4.10
N PHE A 123 10.77 -4.55 4.02
CA PHE A 123 11.18 -3.15 3.97
C PHE A 123 12.48 -3.01 3.19
N THR A 124 12.79 -1.79 2.76
CA THR A 124 14.07 -1.47 2.11
C THR A 124 14.99 -0.79 3.11
N GLY A 125 16.24 -1.24 3.21
CA GLY A 125 17.30 -0.62 4.01
C GLY A 125 18.46 -0.15 3.15
N TYR A 126 19.19 0.88 3.60
CA TYR A 126 20.34 1.45 2.88
C TYR A 126 21.60 1.47 3.75
N ARG A 127 22.54 0.55 3.49
CA ARG A 127 23.90 0.63 4.04
C ARG A 127 24.80 1.37 3.06
N ASP A 128 25.73 0.64 2.45
CA ASP A 128 26.53 1.09 1.30
C ASP A 128 25.80 0.84 -0.05
N PHE A 129 24.65 0.16 0.00
CA PHE A 129 23.78 -0.20 -1.11
C PHE A 129 22.31 -0.29 -0.68
N ALA A 130 21.38 -0.29 -1.63
CA ALA A 130 19.96 -0.58 -1.38
C ALA A 130 19.76 -2.09 -1.16
N GLN A 131 19.08 -2.46 -0.08
CA GLN A 131 18.81 -3.82 0.32
C GLN A 131 17.31 -4.03 0.55
N GLY A 132 16.75 -5.08 -0.02
CA GLY A 132 15.42 -5.58 0.34
C GLY A 132 15.54 -6.53 1.53
N VAL A 133 14.80 -6.29 2.60
CA VAL A 133 14.89 -7.06 3.85
C VAL A 133 13.51 -7.57 4.25
N LEU A 134 13.42 -8.89 4.45
CA LEU A 134 12.23 -9.55 4.95
C LEU A 134 12.45 -9.97 6.40
N ARG A 135 11.60 -9.45 7.30
CA ARG A 135 11.53 -9.87 8.70
C ARG A 135 10.36 -10.86 8.87
N ASP A 136 10.66 -12.09 9.26
CA ASP A 136 9.67 -13.08 9.68
C ASP A 136 9.64 -13.11 11.22
N ARG A 137 8.52 -12.65 11.79
CA ARG A 137 8.35 -12.51 13.24
C ARG A 137 8.07 -13.86 13.91
N LEU A 138 7.44 -14.79 13.19
CA LEU A 138 7.12 -16.12 13.70
C LEU A 138 8.38 -17.00 13.79
N ALA A 139 9.21 -16.98 12.75
CA ALA A 139 10.47 -17.69 12.71
C ALA A 139 11.60 -16.95 13.46
N ASN A 140 11.40 -15.67 13.80
CA ASN A 140 12.42 -14.76 14.31
C ASN A 140 13.66 -14.73 13.41
N THR A 141 13.43 -14.63 12.10
CA THR A 141 14.48 -14.57 11.09
C THR A 141 14.42 -13.24 10.34
N THR A 142 15.59 -12.79 9.91
CA THR A 142 15.71 -11.63 9.01
C THR A 142 16.52 -12.08 7.80
N ILE A 143 15.93 -11.97 6.63
CA ILE A 143 16.50 -12.43 5.36
C ILE A 143 16.76 -11.20 4.49
N GLU A 144 17.98 -11.08 4.01
CA GLU A 144 18.29 -10.13 2.93
C GLU A 144 17.80 -10.76 1.61
N VAL A 145 16.68 -10.25 1.12
CA VAL A 145 16.04 -10.71 -0.13
C VAL A 145 16.84 -10.27 -1.34
N LEU A 146 17.50 -9.11 -1.25
CA LEU A 146 18.24 -8.51 -2.36
C LEU A 146 19.38 -7.61 -1.89
N GLN A 147 20.50 -7.65 -2.59
CA GLN A 147 21.58 -6.66 -2.52
C GLN A 147 21.82 -6.04 -3.91
N ILE A 148 21.77 -4.71 -4.04
CA ILE A 148 22.17 -4.02 -5.28
C ILE A 148 23.43 -3.18 -5.05
N SER A 149 24.60 -3.70 -5.37
CA SER A 149 25.86 -2.97 -5.27
C SER A 149 25.89 -1.72 -6.17
N PHE A 150 26.17 -0.55 -5.60
CA PHE A 150 26.47 0.66 -6.38
C PHE A 150 27.94 0.64 -6.81
N THR A 151 28.25 0.45 -8.09
CA THR A 151 29.61 0.79 -8.57
C THR A 151 29.75 2.32 -8.62
N SER A 152 30.92 2.82 -8.18
CA SER A 152 31.17 4.17 -7.66
C SER A 152 31.00 5.36 -8.61
N ASN A 153 30.48 5.17 -9.82
CA ASN A 153 30.44 6.23 -10.84
C ASN A 153 29.04 6.49 -11.40
N ASN A 154 28.00 5.83 -10.86
CA ASN A 154 26.64 6.08 -11.30
C ASN A 154 26.06 7.29 -10.55
N THR A 155 25.95 8.41 -11.25
CA THR A 155 25.27 9.62 -10.75
C THR A 155 23.78 9.37 -10.47
N ASP A 156 23.24 8.23 -10.92
CA ASP A 156 21.89 7.79 -10.64
C ASP A 156 21.80 7.00 -9.33
N ARG A 157 21.94 7.72 -8.21
CA ARG A 157 21.77 7.20 -6.84
C ARG A 157 20.28 6.94 -6.50
N GLN A 158 19.46 6.61 -7.48
CA GLN A 158 17.99 6.51 -7.38
C GLN A 158 17.44 5.09 -7.57
N ALA A 159 18.17 4.05 -7.17
CA ALA A 159 17.50 2.79 -6.87
C ALA A 159 16.66 2.98 -5.59
N ARG A 160 15.49 3.62 -5.72
CA ARG A 160 14.38 3.45 -4.77
C ARG A 160 13.87 2.04 -5.05
N GLN A 161 13.85 1.20 -4.03
CA GLN A 161 13.15 -0.07 -4.12
C GLN A 161 11.81 0.14 -3.43
N GLU A 162 10.75 0.07 -4.20
CA GLU A 162 9.42 -0.14 -3.64
C GLU A 162 9.21 -1.64 -3.67
N SER A 163 9.22 -2.22 -2.47
CA SER A 163 8.98 -3.65 -2.29
C SER A 163 7.60 -3.86 -1.70
N ARG A 164 6.92 -4.92 -2.10
CA ARG A 164 5.64 -5.34 -1.54
C ARG A 164 5.68 -6.83 -1.26
N ILE A 165 5.07 -7.23 -0.15
CA ILE A 165 4.87 -8.64 0.18
C ILE A 165 3.42 -9.03 -0.17
N SER A 166 3.22 -10.25 -0.66
CA SER A 166 1.88 -10.80 -0.87
C SER A 166 1.18 -11.04 0.46
N GLY A 167 -0.14 -10.99 0.45
CA GLY A 167 -0.97 -11.22 1.63
C GLY A 167 -0.67 -12.52 2.38
N ASN A 168 -0.44 -13.62 1.65
CA ASN A 168 -0.01 -14.91 2.24
C ASN A 168 1.44 -14.92 2.79
N GLY A 169 2.16 -13.81 2.69
CA GLY A 169 3.52 -13.63 3.16
C GLY A 169 4.60 -14.38 2.37
N GLN A 170 4.27 -15.08 1.28
CA GLN A 170 5.21 -15.94 0.56
C GLN A 170 6.04 -15.19 -0.49
N PHE A 171 5.42 -14.24 -1.20
CA PHE A 171 6.03 -13.63 -2.36
C PHE A 171 6.40 -12.18 -2.09
N VAL A 172 7.58 -11.76 -2.53
CA VAL A 172 8.04 -10.38 -2.47
C VAL A 172 8.26 -9.88 -3.88
N VAL A 173 7.57 -8.81 -4.27
CA VAL A 173 7.84 -8.09 -5.51
C VAL A 173 8.66 -6.84 -5.23
N PHE A 174 9.54 -6.52 -6.16
CA PHE A 174 10.35 -5.30 -6.10
C PHE A 174 10.78 -4.89 -7.50
N HIS A 175 11.28 -3.67 -7.64
CA HIS A 175 11.91 -3.22 -8.88
C HIS A 175 13.38 -2.88 -8.66
N SER A 176 14.21 -3.13 -9.68
CA SER A 176 15.65 -2.97 -9.62
C SER A 176 16.22 -2.64 -11.00
N ARG A 177 17.24 -1.77 -11.04
CA ARG A 177 17.99 -1.48 -12.27
C ARG A 177 19.04 -2.56 -12.49
N ALA A 178 18.98 -3.24 -13.64
CA ALA A 178 19.84 -4.38 -13.96
C ALA A 178 21.29 -3.96 -14.23
N ALA A 179 22.05 -3.73 -13.16
CA ALA A 179 23.49 -3.91 -13.14
C ALA A 179 23.83 -4.88 -11.99
N PHE A 180 23.47 -6.16 -12.17
CA PHE A 180 23.89 -7.27 -11.30
C PHE A 180 25.40 -7.58 -11.44
N GLN A 181 26.22 -6.55 -11.70
CA GLN A 181 27.66 -6.71 -11.77
C GLN A 181 28.20 -6.80 -10.34
N ASN A 182 28.47 -8.04 -9.91
CA ASN A 182 29.43 -8.42 -8.86
C ASN A 182 28.92 -8.65 -7.42
N SER A 183 27.66 -8.98 -7.18
CA SER A 183 27.25 -9.53 -5.86
C SER A 183 26.69 -10.94 -5.97
N GLU A 184 27.58 -11.91 -5.87
CA GLU A 184 27.22 -13.28 -5.55
C GLU A 184 26.71 -13.37 -4.09
N PRO A 185 25.57 -14.03 -3.80
CA PRO A 185 24.56 -14.51 -4.73
C PRO A 185 23.25 -13.71 -4.58
N VAL A 186 22.88 -12.97 -5.62
CA VAL A 186 21.49 -12.99 -6.08
C VAL A 186 21.53 -13.43 -7.55
N SER A 187 21.48 -14.75 -7.78
CA SER A 187 21.34 -15.29 -9.13
C SER A 187 19.91 -15.02 -9.58
N ALA A 188 19.71 -14.14 -10.56
CA ALA A 188 18.48 -14.19 -11.33
C ALA A 188 18.37 -15.59 -11.98
N ARG A 189 17.16 -16.05 -12.33
CA ARG A 189 16.96 -17.44 -12.83
C ARG A 189 17.82 -17.70 -14.08
N PRO A 190 18.21 -18.96 -14.37
CA PRO A 190 18.99 -19.29 -15.57
C PRO A 190 18.30 -18.72 -16.82
N GLY A 191 18.92 -17.74 -17.49
CA GLY A 191 18.31 -16.96 -18.59
C GLY A 191 18.20 -15.44 -18.33
N ASP A 192 18.50 -14.98 -17.12
CA ASP A 192 18.42 -13.56 -16.71
C ASP A 192 19.81 -12.89 -16.68
N THR A 193 20.53 -12.93 -17.81
CA THR A 193 21.87 -12.33 -17.94
C THR A 193 21.87 -10.86 -18.34
N GLY A 194 20.73 -10.29 -18.74
CA GLY A 194 20.73 -9.02 -19.44
C GLY A 194 21.15 -7.84 -18.59
N THR A 195 22.03 -7.04 -19.20
CA THR A 195 22.68 -5.85 -18.65
C THR A 195 22.09 -4.59 -19.26
N ASN A 196 20.83 -4.61 -19.71
CA ASN A 196 20.20 -3.49 -20.41
C ASN A 196 20.19 -2.18 -19.58
N GLY A 197 20.47 -2.28 -18.28
CA GLY A 197 20.63 -1.13 -17.40
C GLY A 197 19.30 -0.44 -17.13
N MET A 198 18.17 -1.14 -17.25
CA MET A 198 16.83 -0.61 -17.02
C MET A 198 16.20 -1.18 -15.76
N HIS A 199 15.28 -0.43 -15.17
CA HIS A 199 14.46 -0.89 -14.07
C HIS A 199 13.54 -2.01 -14.54
N SER A 200 13.58 -3.12 -13.81
CA SER A 200 12.76 -4.29 -14.09
C SER A 200 12.08 -4.76 -12.83
N ILE A 201 10.93 -5.41 -13.02
CA ILE A 201 10.15 -6.00 -11.95
C ILE A 201 10.68 -7.40 -11.67
N PHE A 202 10.83 -7.71 -10.39
CA PHE A 202 11.28 -9.01 -9.93
C PHE A 202 10.34 -9.54 -8.86
N LEU A 203 10.30 -10.87 -8.77
CA LEU A 203 9.58 -11.63 -7.76
C LEU A 203 10.53 -12.58 -7.04
N TYR A 204 10.46 -12.58 -5.73
CA TYR A 204 11.16 -13.51 -4.85
C TYR A 204 10.16 -14.39 -4.10
N ASP A 205 10.37 -15.70 -4.08
CA ASP A 205 9.58 -16.65 -3.28
C ASP A 205 10.33 -16.94 -1.98
N ALA A 206 9.90 -16.30 -0.90
CA ALA A 206 10.55 -16.35 0.40
C ALA A 206 10.41 -17.69 1.12
N VAL A 207 9.50 -18.56 0.67
CA VAL A 207 9.24 -19.86 1.33
C VAL A 207 9.92 -20.99 0.59
N THR A 208 9.83 -21.04 -0.74
CA THR A 208 10.34 -22.17 -1.53
C THR A 208 11.78 -21.99 -2.02
N ASN A 209 12.26 -20.74 -2.12
CA ASN A 209 13.61 -20.43 -2.58
C ASN A 209 14.38 -19.64 -1.49
N PRO A 210 14.93 -20.34 -0.47
CA PRO A 210 15.65 -19.68 0.63
C PRO A 210 17.02 -19.12 0.21
N VAL A 211 17.50 -19.42 -1.01
CA VAL A 211 18.64 -18.75 -1.63
C VAL A 211 18.09 -17.54 -2.41
N PRO A 212 18.75 -16.36 -2.41
CA PRO A 212 18.26 -15.19 -3.13
C PRO A 212 18.26 -15.45 -4.64
N MET A 213 17.15 -16.01 -5.13
CA MET A 213 16.90 -16.18 -6.56
C MET A 213 15.58 -15.48 -6.86
N ALA A 214 15.69 -14.39 -7.62
CA ALA A 214 14.55 -13.62 -8.05
C ALA A 214 14.23 -13.90 -9.52
N GLU A 215 12.95 -13.90 -9.85
CA GLU A 215 12.43 -14.04 -11.20
C GLU A 215 12.17 -12.66 -11.80
N ARG A 216 12.70 -12.35 -12.99
CA ARG A 216 12.36 -11.11 -13.71
C ARG A 216 11.00 -11.24 -14.41
N LEU A 217 10.05 -10.37 -14.06
CA LEU A 217 8.67 -10.37 -14.56
C LEU A 217 8.41 -9.41 -15.73
N SER A 218 9.15 -8.30 -15.82
CA SER A 218 8.97 -7.28 -16.86
C SER A 218 9.72 -7.63 -18.14
N ARG A 219 9.30 -8.74 -18.75
CA ARG A 219 9.76 -9.22 -20.06
C ARG A 219 8.57 -9.28 -21.03
N PRO A 220 8.83 -9.21 -22.35
CA PRO A 220 7.81 -9.46 -23.37
C PRO A 220 7.03 -10.74 -23.10
N ASP A 221 5.77 -10.78 -23.53
CA ASP A 221 4.95 -11.99 -23.42
C ASP A 221 5.64 -13.18 -24.10
N LEU A 222 5.98 -14.20 -23.29
CA LEU A 222 6.68 -15.41 -23.73
C LEU A 222 5.72 -16.59 -23.97
N THR A 223 4.40 -16.41 -23.82
CA THR A 223 3.42 -17.49 -24.00
C THR A 223 3.47 -18.12 -25.38
N ALA A 224 3.76 -17.33 -26.42
CA ALA A 224 3.85 -17.79 -27.80
C ALA A 224 5.15 -18.55 -28.13
N ASP A 225 6.24 -18.25 -27.41
CA ASP A 225 7.55 -18.90 -27.56
C ASP A 225 8.31 -18.91 -26.22
N PRO A 226 8.05 -19.89 -25.35
CA PRO A 226 8.70 -19.97 -24.03
C PRO A 226 10.06 -20.67 -24.10
N SER A 227 10.61 -20.93 -25.28
CA SER A 227 11.84 -21.74 -25.46
C SER A 227 13.01 -21.20 -24.64
N CYS A 228 13.14 -19.88 -24.56
CA CYS A 228 14.16 -19.19 -23.77
C CYS A 228 14.06 -19.41 -22.25
N VAL A 229 12.88 -19.78 -21.74
CA VAL A 229 12.68 -20.11 -20.32
C VAL A 229 13.15 -21.53 -20.03
N THR A 230 12.99 -22.44 -20.99
CA THR A 230 13.28 -23.87 -20.81
C THR A 230 14.69 -24.28 -21.22
N ASP A 231 15.37 -23.49 -22.05
CA ASP A 231 16.70 -23.77 -22.56
C ASP A 231 17.70 -22.71 -22.07
N PRO A 232 18.67 -23.06 -21.19
CA PRO A 232 19.67 -22.12 -20.68
C PRO A 232 20.63 -21.60 -21.76
N GLY A 233 20.61 -22.15 -22.97
CA GLY A 233 21.38 -21.65 -24.12
C GLY A 233 20.70 -20.52 -24.90
N ILE A 234 19.45 -20.19 -24.58
CA ILE A 234 18.65 -19.16 -25.27
C ILE A 234 18.40 -18.01 -24.30
N GLU A 235 18.85 -16.80 -24.65
CA GLU A 235 18.56 -15.60 -23.87
C GLU A 235 17.13 -15.13 -24.14
N CYS A 236 16.34 -14.95 -23.08
CA CYS A 236 14.99 -14.41 -23.23
C CYS A 236 15.02 -12.92 -23.61
N PRO A 237 14.09 -12.46 -24.46
CA PRO A 237 13.99 -11.04 -24.79
C PRO A 237 13.66 -10.22 -23.54
N GLU A 238 14.11 -8.97 -23.52
CA GLU A 238 13.95 -8.06 -22.39
C GLU A 238 12.97 -6.94 -22.71
N GLY A 239 12.33 -6.40 -21.67
CA GLY A 239 11.62 -5.13 -21.79
C GLY A 239 12.59 -4.05 -22.28
N ASN A 240 12.15 -3.23 -23.23
CA ASN A 240 12.96 -2.20 -23.88
C ASN A 240 12.90 -0.82 -23.21
N ALA A 241 12.26 -0.71 -22.05
CA ALA A 241 12.28 0.49 -21.19
C ALA A 241 12.13 0.13 -19.69
N ASP A 242 12.15 1.16 -18.84
CA ASP A 242 12.03 1.03 -17.38
C ASP A 242 10.62 0.60 -16.92
N SER A 243 10.57 -0.23 -15.87
CA SER A 243 9.35 -0.69 -15.19
C SER A 243 9.42 -0.45 -13.68
N PHE A 244 8.32 0.02 -13.06
CA PHE A 244 8.28 0.46 -11.65
C PHE A 244 6.97 0.09 -10.92
N ALA A 245 6.95 0.37 -9.61
CA ALA A 245 5.80 0.26 -8.69
C ALA A 245 5.01 -1.06 -8.82
N ALA A 246 5.66 -2.17 -8.48
CA ALA A 246 5.03 -3.48 -8.49
C ALA A 246 4.12 -3.70 -7.27
N ALA A 247 2.95 -4.29 -7.53
CA ALA A 247 2.01 -4.79 -6.53
C ALA A 247 1.67 -6.26 -6.84
N VAL A 248 1.31 -7.05 -5.83
CA VAL A 248 1.15 -8.51 -5.94
C VAL A 248 -0.14 -8.96 -5.25
N SER A 249 -0.89 -9.89 -5.86
CA SER A 249 -2.07 -10.51 -5.24
C SER A 249 -1.69 -11.39 -4.03
N ASP A 250 -2.65 -11.73 -3.16
CA ASP A 250 -2.35 -12.43 -1.90
C ASP A 250 -1.75 -13.79 -2.12
N ASP A 251 -2.21 -14.49 -3.17
CA ASP A 251 -1.69 -15.78 -3.59
C ASP A 251 -0.39 -15.67 -4.41
N GLY A 252 0.05 -14.46 -4.74
CA GLY A 252 1.21 -14.16 -5.57
C GLY A 252 1.08 -14.59 -7.03
N ARG A 253 -0.13 -14.89 -7.53
CA ARG A 253 -0.33 -15.31 -8.92
C ARG A 253 -0.39 -14.17 -9.91
N ARG A 254 -0.66 -12.94 -9.47
CA ARG A 254 -0.76 -11.77 -10.35
C ARG A 254 0.10 -10.65 -9.81
N VAL A 255 0.91 -10.06 -10.69
CA VAL A 255 1.74 -8.90 -10.36
C VAL A 255 1.38 -7.75 -11.29
N ALA A 256 0.87 -6.67 -10.71
CA ALA A 256 0.59 -5.44 -11.43
C ALA A 256 1.80 -4.50 -11.35
N PHE A 257 2.11 -3.81 -12.44
CA PHE A 257 3.19 -2.82 -12.49
C PHE A 257 2.96 -1.87 -13.67
N HIS A 258 3.71 -0.77 -13.72
CA HIS A 258 3.71 0.09 -14.90
C HIS A 258 5.07 0.10 -15.59
N SER A 259 5.07 0.36 -16.90
CA SER A 259 6.26 0.30 -17.74
C SER A 259 6.19 1.32 -18.88
N HIS A 260 7.36 1.82 -19.29
CA HIS A 260 7.53 2.54 -20.56
C HIS A 260 7.81 1.60 -21.74
N ALA A 261 7.85 0.28 -21.50
CA ALA A 261 8.41 -0.65 -22.47
C ALA A 261 7.37 -1.00 -23.54
N GLY A 262 7.55 -0.43 -24.73
CA GLY A 262 6.72 -0.68 -25.92
C GLY A 262 6.84 -2.07 -26.54
N ASN A 263 7.38 -3.05 -25.81
CA ASN A 263 7.52 -4.43 -26.29
C ASN A 263 7.06 -5.48 -25.28
N LEU A 264 6.41 -5.08 -24.18
CA LEU A 264 5.89 -6.05 -23.21
C LEU A 264 4.71 -6.84 -23.78
N VAL A 265 3.88 -6.19 -24.58
CA VAL A 265 2.80 -6.82 -25.36
C VAL A 265 2.88 -6.35 -26.82
N PRO A 266 2.44 -7.15 -27.81
CA PRO A 266 2.56 -6.79 -29.22
C PRO A 266 1.77 -5.53 -29.64
N GLU A 267 0.75 -5.15 -28.89
CA GLU A 267 -0.17 -4.03 -29.19
C GLU A 267 0.23 -2.72 -28.49
N ASP A 268 1.46 -2.64 -28.00
CA ASP A 268 2.05 -1.41 -27.45
C ASP A 268 2.60 -0.49 -28.53
N ASP A 269 1.80 0.52 -28.88
CA ASP A 269 2.14 1.48 -29.93
C ASP A 269 1.73 2.92 -29.59
N ASN A 270 1.39 3.22 -28.33
CA ASN A 270 0.96 4.54 -27.89
C ASN A 270 2.10 5.44 -27.39
N ASP A 271 3.33 4.91 -27.23
CA ASP A 271 4.51 5.62 -26.69
C ASP A 271 4.32 6.22 -25.27
N PHE A 272 3.32 5.76 -24.51
CA PHE A 272 3.03 6.22 -23.15
C PHE A 272 3.43 5.20 -22.08
N GLN A 273 3.48 5.62 -20.82
CA GLN A 273 3.53 4.66 -19.71
C GLN A 273 2.22 3.90 -19.62
N ASP A 274 2.31 2.58 -19.56
CA ASP A 274 1.16 1.71 -19.43
C ASP A 274 1.25 0.85 -18.17
N VAL A 275 0.07 0.47 -17.69
CA VAL A 275 -0.09 -0.50 -16.61
C VAL A 275 -0.33 -1.89 -17.18
N PHE A 276 0.38 -2.87 -16.63
CA PHE A 276 0.35 -4.28 -17.01
C PHE A 276 0.09 -5.18 -15.80
N VAL A 277 -0.43 -6.38 -16.08
CA VAL A 277 -0.45 -7.51 -15.15
C VAL A 277 0.28 -8.69 -15.75
N LYS A 278 1.25 -9.23 -15.00
CA LYS A 278 1.87 -10.53 -15.28
C LYS A 278 1.13 -11.63 -14.51
N TYR A 279 0.62 -12.61 -15.24
CA TYR A 279 0.06 -13.83 -14.65
C TYR A 279 1.15 -14.86 -14.39
N ARG A 280 1.01 -15.63 -13.30
CA ARG A 280 1.84 -16.78 -12.96
C ARG A 280 1.00 -18.05 -12.97
N PHE A 281 1.61 -19.16 -13.39
CA PHE A 281 0.98 -20.48 -13.36
C PHE A 281 1.16 -21.16 -11.99
N ASP A 282 0.32 -22.15 -11.71
CA ASP A 282 0.22 -22.82 -10.40
C ASP A 282 1.48 -23.58 -9.98
N ALA A 283 1.71 -23.60 -8.66
CA ALA A 283 2.66 -24.48 -7.99
C ALA A 283 2.18 -25.95 -8.05
N GLY A 284 2.36 -26.58 -9.20
CA GLY A 284 1.92 -27.96 -9.49
C GLY A 284 2.28 -28.36 -10.90
N ASP A 285 2.33 -27.39 -11.81
CA ASP A 285 3.09 -27.49 -13.04
C ASP A 285 4.56 -27.25 -12.68
N ASN A 286 5.47 -28.12 -13.15
CA ASN A 286 6.90 -28.03 -12.83
C ASN A 286 7.36 -26.56 -12.89
N TYR A 287 7.84 -26.06 -11.74
CA TYR A 287 8.19 -24.68 -11.41
C TYR A 287 9.25 -24.10 -12.38
N GLN A 288 8.84 -23.83 -13.62
CA GLN A 288 9.59 -23.11 -14.65
C GLN A 288 8.96 -21.72 -14.91
N GLY A 289 7.84 -21.39 -14.24
CA GLY A 289 7.49 -20.09 -13.64
C GLY A 289 7.30 -18.83 -14.49
N ILE A 290 7.86 -18.69 -15.69
CA ILE A 290 8.03 -17.38 -16.35
C ILE A 290 7.08 -17.19 -17.56
N ALA A 291 6.44 -18.25 -18.03
CA ALA A 291 5.69 -18.26 -19.29
C ALA A 291 4.24 -17.75 -19.21
N GLY A 292 3.78 -17.20 -18.08
CA GLY A 292 2.40 -16.68 -17.99
C GLY A 292 2.21 -15.41 -18.83
N PRO A 293 0.98 -15.14 -19.32
CA PRO A 293 0.73 -13.97 -20.15
C PRO A 293 1.02 -12.68 -19.38
N ILE A 294 1.42 -11.66 -20.12
CA ILE A 294 1.40 -10.27 -19.65
C ILE A 294 0.31 -9.56 -20.43
N VAL A 295 -0.55 -8.83 -19.72
CA VAL A 295 -1.67 -8.11 -20.33
C VAL A 295 -1.60 -6.64 -19.96
N ARG A 296 -1.88 -5.74 -20.90
CA ARG A 296 -2.12 -4.33 -20.60
C ARG A 296 -3.49 -4.21 -19.93
N VAL A 297 -3.56 -3.47 -18.83
CA VAL A 297 -4.81 -3.19 -18.09
C VAL A 297 -5.23 -1.72 -18.16
N SER A 298 -4.32 -0.86 -18.60
CA SER A 298 -4.58 0.55 -18.96
C SER A 298 -5.30 0.62 -20.32
N VAL A 299 -6.47 0.00 -20.39
CA VAL A 299 -7.34 -0.08 -21.56
C VAL A 299 -8.76 0.33 -21.19
N SER A 300 -9.54 0.81 -22.15
CA SER A 300 -10.99 0.97 -21.99
C SER A 300 -11.71 -0.39 -21.93
N SER A 301 -13.00 -0.41 -21.58
CA SER A 301 -13.83 -1.63 -21.62
C SER A 301 -14.02 -2.23 -23.02
N LEU A 302 -13.49 -1.58 -24.07
CA LEU A 302 -13.45 -2.10 -25.44
C LEU A 302 -12.05 -2.59 -25.83
N GLY A 303 -11.10 -2.62 -24.91
CA GLY A 303 -9.70 -3.02 -25.15
C GLY A 303 -8.84 -1.95 -25.82
N VAL A 304 -9.35 -0.73 -26.01
CA VAL A 304 -8.56 0.38 -26.59
C VAL A 304 -7.57 0.89 -25.55
N GLN A 305 -6.28 0.93 -25.87
CA GLN A 305 -5.22 1.43 -24.99
C GLN A 305 -5.39 2.90 -24.60
N ALA A 306 -4.90 3.24 -23.41
CA ALA A 306 -4.81 4.60 -22.92
C ALA A 306 -4.12 5.52 -23.94
N ASN A 307 -4.62 6.75 -24.07
CA ASN A 307 -4.05 7.78 -24.95
C ASN A 307 -3.16 8.80 -24.22
N ASP A 308 -2.79 8.51 -22.98
CA ASP A 308 -1.85 9.28 -22.13
C ASP A 308 -1.33 8.36 -21.01
N ASP A 309 -0.37 8.84 -20.21
CA ASP A 309 0.33 8.06 -19.19
C ASP A 309 -0.61 7.41 -18.15
N SER A 310 -0.32 6.15 -17.84
CA SER A 310 -0.96 5.34 -16.81
C SER A 310 0.09 4.72 -15.88
N VAL A 311 0.01 5.00 -14.58
CA VAL A 311 1.04 4.67 -13.58
C VAL A 311 0.45 4.29 -12.22
N GLN A 312 1.31 3.92 -11.26
CA GLN A 312 0.97 3.64 -9.85
C GLN A 312 -0.14 2.58 -9.71
N ALA A 313 0.12 1.39 -10.23
CA ALA A 313 -0.79 0.26 -10.14
C ALA A 313 -0.89 -0.29 -8.71
N ALA A 314 -2.09 -0.69 -8.32
CA ALA A 314 -2.40 -1.51 -7.16
C ALA A 314 -3.30 -2.67 -7.61
N ILE A 315 -3.19 -3.83 -6.97
CA ILE A 315 -4.01 -5.01 -7.27
C ILE A 315 -4.73 -5.45 -6.01
N SER A 316 -5.99 -5.88 -6.13
CA SER A 316 -6.74 -6.46 -5.01
C SER A 316 -6.14 -7.79 -4.59
N GLY A 317 -6.33 -8.16 -3.32
CA GLY A 317 -5.82 -9.41 -2.76
C GLY A 317 -6.28 -10.66 -3.51
N ASN A 318 -7.54 -10.71 -3.93
CA ASN A 318 -8.06 -11.78 -4.81
C ASN A 318 -7.50 -11.77 -6.24
N GLY A 319 -6.70 -10.75 -6.59
CA GLY A 319 -6.06 -10.58 -7.89
C GLY A 319 -6.98 -10.14 -9.03
N GLN A 320 -8.27 -9.93 -8.81
CA GLN A 320 -9.24 -9.63 -9.86
C GLN A 320 -9.21 -8.17 -10.34
N PHE A 321 -9.01 -7.23 -9.43
CA PHE A 321 -9.16 -5.80 -9.72
C PHE A 321 -7.80 -5.10 -9.69
N VAL A 322 -7.53 -4.29 -10.71
CA VAL A 322 -6.32 -3.46 -10.76
C VAL A 322 -6.72 -1.99 -10.76
N ALA A 323 -6.34 -1.28 -9.70
CA ALA A 323 -6.49 0.16 -9.64
C ALA A 323 -5.23 0.83 -10.18
N PHE A 324 -5.38 1.94 -10.89
CA PHE A 324 -4.26 2.71 -11.40
C PHE A 324 -4.64 4.17 -11.61
N ARG A 325 -3.62 5.01 -11.71
CA ARG A 325 -3.76 6.44 -11.98
C ARG A 325 -3.49 6.69 -13.46
N SER A 326 -4.30 7.51 -14.13
CA SER A 326 -4.13 7.81 -15.56
C SER A 326 -4.49 9.25 -15.92
N LEU A 327 -3.81 9.82 -16.93
CA LEU A 327 -4.19 11.07 -17.61
C LEU A 327 -5.09 10.82 -18.84
N ALA A 328 -5.31 9.56 -19.20
CA ALA A 328 -5.93 9.20 -20.46
C ALA A 328 -7.43 9.52 -20.46
N SER A 329 -7.84 10.30 -21.46
CA SER A 329 -9.23 10.75 -21.65
C SER A 329 -10.12 9.70 -22.34
N ASN A 330 -9.56 8.56 -22.74
CA ASN A 330 -10.25 7.54 -23.54
C ASN A 330 -10.54 6.22 -22.81
N LEU A 331 -10.20 6.11 -21.52
CA LEU A 331 -10.43 4.89 -20.75
C LEU A 331 -11.91 4.68 -20.42
N VAL A 332 -12.67 5.76 -20.23
CA VAL A 332 -14.12 5.76 -20.03
C VAL A 332 -14.77 6.89 -20.81
N ALA A 333 -16.06 6.76 -21.12
CA ALA A 333 -16.82 7.83 -21.74
C ALA A 333 -17.03 8.99 -20.77
N GLY A 334 -16.88 10.23 -21.26
CA GLY A 334 -17.15 11.44 -20.47
C GLY A 334 -16.04 11.83 -19.51
N ASP A 335 -14.83 11.28 -19.67
CA ASP A 335 -13.65 11.83 -19.04
C ASP A 335 -13.20 13.09 -19.81
N SER A 336 -13.34 14.25 -19.17
CA SER A 336 -13.13 15.54 -19.82
C SER A 336 -12.40 16.58 -18.97
N ASN A 337 -11.96 16.20 -17.77
CA ASN A 337 -11.37 17.11 -16.80
C ASN A 337 -9.88 17.41 -17.06
N ALA A 338 -9.20 16.61 -17.89
CA ALA A 338 -7.76 16.69 -18.13
C ALA A 338 -6.91 16.62 -16.84
N HIS A 339 -7.39 15.85 -15.86
CA HIS A 339 -6.74 15.62 -14.58
C HIS A 339 -6.35 14.16 -14.43
N TRP A 340 -5.42 13.91 -13.51
CA TRP A 340 -5.10 12.53 -13.16
C TRP A 340 -6.28 11.91 -12.41
N ASP A 341 -6.82 10.85 -12.98
CA ASP A 341 -7.94 10.12 -12.42
C ASP A 341 -7.51 8.73 -11.94
N ILE A 342 -8.30 8.17 -11.03
CA ILE A 342 -8.14 6.77 -10.59
C ILE A 342 -9.14 5.92 -11.37
N PHE A 343 -8.64 4.86 -11.97
CA PHE A 343 -9.41 3.85 -12.65
C PHE A 343 -9.24 2.50 -11.98
N VAL A 344 -10.24 1.64 -12.14
CA VAL A 344 -10.15 0.22 -11.81
C VAL A 344 -10.50 -0.58 -13.05
N HIS A 345 -9.61 -1.49 -13.43
CA HIS A 345 -9.86 -2.52 -14.44
C HIS A 345 -10.19 -3.84 -13.74
N ASP A 346 -11.36 -4.40 -14.07
CA ASP A 346 -11.78 -5.74 -13.67
C ASP A 346 -11.28 -6.75 -14.68
N LEU A 347 -10.35 -7.61 -14.27
CA LEU A 347 -9.71 -8.60 -15.15
C LEU A 347 -10.67 -9.71 -15.62
N ASP A 348 -11.73 -9.99 -14.87
CA ASP A 348 -12.67 -11.06 -15.21
C ASP A 348 -13.74 -10.58 -16.21
N THR A 349 -14.16 -9.33 -16.08
CA THR A 349 -15.19 -8.73 -16.97
C THR A 349 -14.60 -7.81 -18.05
N SER A 350 -13.28 -7.56 -18.02
CA SER A 350 -12.57 -6.62 -18.89
C SER A 350 -13.19 -5.22 -18.90
N THR A 351 -13.73 -4.79 -17.75
CA THR A 351 -14.41 -3.50 -17.61
C THR A 351 -13.53 -2.51 -16.89
N THR A 352 -13.40 -1.31 -17.45
CA THR A 352 -12.70 -0.18 -16.84
C THR A 352 -13.70 0.85 -16.31
N THR A 353 -13.54 1.25 -15.06
CA THR A 353 -14.39 2.25 -14.39
C THR A 353 -13.54 3.32 -13.73
N ARG A 354 -13.90 4.59 -13.87
CA ARG A 354 -13.30 5.68 -13.09
C ARG A 354 -13.89 5.69 -11.67
N VAL A 355 -13.04 5.74 -10.66
CA VAL A 355 -13.43 5.72 -9.23
C VAL A 355 -13.15 7.04 -8.52
N SER A 356 -12.36 7.95 -9.10
CA SER A 356 -12.20 9.35 -8.64
C SER A 356 -13.43 10.19 -9.00
N VAL A 357 -14.60 9.79 -8.48
CA VAL A 357 -15.89 10.43 -8.70
C VAL A 357 -16.60 10.70 -7.38
N SER A 358 -17.48 11.69 -7.35
CA SER A 358 -18.40 11.90 -6.24
C SER A 358 -19.50 10.81 -6.20
N SER A 359 -20.27 10.75 -5.12
CA SER A 359 -21.42 9.83 -5.00
C SER A 359 -22.52 10.04 -6.06
N SER A 360 -22.50 11.17 -6.79
CA SER A 360 -23.41 11.40 -7.93
C SER A 360 -22.79 11.03 -9.28
N GLY A 361 -21.57 10.47 -9.29
CA GLY A 361 -20.81 10.14 -10.48
C GLY A 361 -20.11 11.32 -11.15
N ALA A 362 -20.01 12.49 -10.49
CA ALA A 362 -19.31 13.64 -11.04
C ALA A 362 -17.79 13.43 -10.92
N GLU A 363 -17.04 13.71 -11.99
CA GLU A 363 -15.58 13.59 -11.99
C GLU A 363 -14.90 14.53 -11.01
N ALA A 364 -13.79 14.09 -10.44
CA ALA A 364 -12.92 14.93 -9.63
C ALA A 364 -12.52 16.19 -10.43
N ASN A 365 -12.56 17.35 -9.78
CA ASN A 365 -12.18 18.63 -10.40
C ASN A 365 -10.67 18.95 -10.28
N HIS A 366 -9.89 18.03 -9.72
CA HIS A 366 -8.44 18.08 -9.62
C HIS A 366 -7.84 16.66 -9.52
N ASP A 367 -6.52 16.58 -9.64
CA ASP A 367 -5.78 15.32 -9.64
C ASP A 367 -6.04 14.43 -8.42
N SER A 368 -6.15 13.13 -8.68
CA SER A 368 -6.20 12.03 -7.72
C SER A 368 -4.97 11.11 -7.88
N PHE A 369 -4.57 10.46 -6.79
CA PHE A 369 -3.28 9.75 -6.67
C PHE A 369 -3.36 8.53 -5.75
N THR A 370 -2.36 7.65 -5.89
CA THR A 370 -2.03 6.57 -4.92
C THR A 370 -3.26 5.75 -4.51
N PRO A 371 -3.86 4.98 -5.44
CA PRO A 371 -4.98 4.12 -5.11
C PRO A 371 -4.54 2.90 -4.29
N SER A 372 -5.44 2.40 -3.45
CA SER A 372 -5.31 1.16 -2.68
C SER A 372 -6.68 0.45 -2.65
N LEU A 373 -6.68 -0.89 -2.71
CA LEU A 373 -7.88 -1.73 -2.88
C LEU A 373 -8.03 -2.67 -1.69
N SER A 374 -9.28 -2.92 -1.25
CA SER A 374 -9.60 -4.07 -0.41
C SER A 374 -9.38 -5.39 -1.18
N ASP A 375 -9.35 -6.53 -0.48
CA ASP A 375 -9.01 -7.83 -1.10
C ASP A 375 -10.04 -8.28 -2.12
N ASP A 376 -11.31 -7.95 -1.87
CA ASP A 376 -12.42 -8.15 -2.81
C ASP A 376 -12.50 -7.06 -3.89
N GLY A 377 -11.64 -6.03 -3.80
CA GLY A 377 -11.61 -4.86 -4.66
C GLY A 377 -12.88 -4.00 -4.63
N ARG A 378 -13.77 -4.18 -3.64
CA ARG A 378 -14.99 -3.38 -3.51
C ARG A 378 -14.70 -1.93 -3.14
N PHE A 379 -13.79 -1.72 -2.19
CA PHE A 379 -13.44 -0.39 -1.71
C PHE A 379 -12.13 0.06 -2.30
N VAL A 380 -12.08 1.31 -2.77
CA VAL A 380 -10.86 1.95 -3.26
C VAL A 380 -10.57 3.17 -2.41
N ALA A 381 -9.47 3.14 -1.66
CA ALA A 381 -8.95 4.32 -0.98
C ALA A 381 -7.99 5.08 -1.90
N PHE A 382 -8.06 6.41 -1.93
CA PHE A 382 -7.18 7.23 -2.77
C PHE A 382 -7.00 8.64 -2.18
N ARG A 383 -5.91 9.30 -2.56
CA ARG A 383 -5.67 10.71 -2.22
C ARG A 383 -6.21 11.60 -3.34
N SER A 384 -6.85 12.71 -3.02
CA SER A 384 -7.25 13.70 -4.03
C SER A 384 -6.98 15.15 -3.62
N ASN A 385 -6.77 16.01 -4.62
CA ASN A 385 -6.77 17.47 -4.52
C ASN A 385 -8.18 18.06 -4.76
N ALA A 386 -9.16 17.24 -5.10
CA ALA A 386 -10.45 17.68 -5.60
C ALA A 386 -11.42 18.07 -4.49
N SER A 387 -12.01 19.26 -4.61
CA SER A 387 -12.98 19.82 -3.65
C SER A 387 -14.42 19.38 -3.87
N ASN A 388 -14.69 18.61 -4.93
CA ASN A 388 -16.05 18.26 -5.35
C ASN A 388 -16.42 16.78 -5.16
N LEU A 389 -15.53 15.96 -4.60
CA LEU A 389 -15.80 14.55 -4.35
C LEU A 389 -16.83 14.33 -3.23
N VAL A 390 -16.85 15.24 -2.25
CA VAL A 390 -17.85 15.30 -1.18
C VAL A 390 -18.24 16.76 -0.93
N SER A 391 -19.39 16.99 -0.30
CA SER A 391 -19.79 18.33 0.11
C SER A 391 -18.99 18.83 1.32
N GLY A 392 -18.59 20.10 1.33
CA GLY A 392 -17.91 20.72 2.47
C GLY A 392 -16.42 20.39 2.54
N ASP A 393 -15.81 20.13 1.39
CA ASP A 393 -14.36 19.98 1.22
C ASP A 393 -13.77 21.28 0.65
N ASP A 394 -13.52 22.23 1.54
CA ASP A 394 -13.16 23.63 1.25
C ASP A 394 -11.79 24.03 1.86
N ASN A 395 -11.08 23.10 2.49
CA ASN A 395 -9.81 23.34 3.20
C ASN A 395 -8.60 23.62 2.28
N ALA A 396 -8.73 23.41 0.96
CA ALA A 396 -7.65 23.46 -0.02
C ALA A 396 -6.45 22.57 0.34
N ARG A 397 -6.71 21.41 0.95
CA ARG A 397 -5.71 20.39 1.29
C ARG A 397 -5.91 19.14 0.44
N GLN A 398 -4.98 18.21 0.64
CA GLN A 398 -5.07 16.87 0.08
C GLN A 398 -5.76 16.00 1.11
N ASP A 399 -6.79 15.31 0.68
CA ASP A 399 -7.61 14.50 1.55
C ASP A 399 -7.63 13.04 1.07
N ILE A 400 -7.93 12.16 2.01
CA ILE A 400 -8.10 10.73 1.74
C ILE A 400 -9.58 10.48 1.53
N PHE A 401 -9.90 9.80 0.44
CA PHE A 401 -11.25 9.38 0.09
C PHE A 401 -11.31 7.88 -0.02
N VAL A 402 -12.51 7.33 0.17
CA VAL A 402 -12.84 5.95 -0.15
C VAL A 402 -14.06 5.93 -1.07
N HIS A 403 -14.02 5.08 -2.09
CA HIS A 403 -15.11 4.83 -3.01
C HIS A 403 -15.58 3.38 -2.90
N ASP A 404 -16.89 3.17 -2.71
CA ASP A 404 -17.53 1.85 -2.73
C ASP A 404 -18.04 1.56 -4.14
N ARG A 405 -17.33 0.69 -4.85
CA ARG A 405 -17.66 0.32 -6.24
C ARG A 405 -18.99 -0.41 -6.39
N SER A 406 -19.55 -0.95 -5.30
CA SER A 406 -20.81 -1.71 -5.35
C SER A 406 -22.05 -0.82 -5.48
N ASN A 407 -22.00 0.40 -4.92
CA ASN A 407 -23.14 1.33 -4.89
C ASN A 407 -22.77 2.74 -5.37
N GLY A 408 -21.50 3.01 -5.66
CA GLY A 408 -21.01 4.28 -6.17
C GLY A 408 -20.82 5.37 -5.10
N ALA A 409 -20.91 5.05 -3.80
CA ALA A 409 -20.73 6.02 -2.73
C ALA A 409 -19.26 6.42 -2.57
N THR A 410 -19.02 7.71 -2.40
CA THR A 410 -17.71 8.29 -2.07
C THR A 410 -17.80 9.05 -0.75
N ALA A 411 -16.81 8.84 0.13
CA ALA A 411 -16.70 9.54 1.41
C ALA A 411 -15.26 9.98 1.69
N ARG A 412 -15.11 11.09 2.42
CA ARG A 412 -13.82 11.56 2.94
C ARG A 412 -13.48 10.79 4.22
N VAL A 413 -12.27 10.26 4.30
CA VAL A 413 -11.73 9.47 5.40
C VAL A 413 -10.92 10.33 6.37
N SER A 414 -10.19 11.34 5.86
CA SER A 414 -9.36 12.27 6.65
C SER A 414 -10.17 13.32 7.41
N VAL A 415 -11.24 12.89 8.09
CA VAL A 415 -12.11 13.75 8.89
C VAL A 415 -11.64 13.75 10.34
N PRO A 416 -11.39 14.93 10.95
CA PRO A 416 -11.13 15.05 12.37
C PRO A 416 -12.14 14.32 13.25
N ALA A 417 -11.68 13.75 14.37
CA ALA A 417 -12.56 13.09 15.35
C ALA A 417 -13.68 14.02 15.88
N ALA A 418 -13.46 15.33 15.87
CA ALA A 418 -14.44 16.35 16.27
C ALA A 418 -15.39 16.79 15.13
N GLY A 419 -15.23 16.23 13.92
CA GLY A 419 -15.87 16.68 12.69
C GLY A 419 -15.19 17.92 12.08
N GLY A 420 -15.67 18.33 10.91
CA GLY A 420 -15.10 19.44 10.13
C GLY A 420 -13.94 18.99 9.23
N GLU A 421 -13.00 19.89 9.00
CA GLU A 421 -11.92 19.70 8.03
C GLU A 421 -10.54 19.57 8.70
N ALA A 422 -9.70 18.71 8.13
CA ALA A 422 -8.29 18.65 8.48
C ALA A 422 -7.58 19.96 8.09
N ASN A 423 -6.64 20.41 8.93
CA ASN A 423 -5.88 21.66 8.71
C ASN A 423 -4.53 21.45 7.99
N GLY A 424 -4.21 20.21 7.62
CA GLY A 424 -2.99 19.80 6.92
C GLY A 424 -3.27 18.74 5.86
N HIS A 425 -2.26 18.38 5.07
CA HIS A 425 -2.40 17.39 4.01
C HIS A 425 -2.43 15.97 4.58
N SER A 426 -3.27 15.12 4.01
CA SER A 426 -3.29 13.68 4.26
C SER A 426 -2.89 12.94 2.99
N LEU A 427 -1.96 11.99 3.10
CA LEU A 427 -1.27 11.37 1.97
C LEU A 427 -1.20 9.84 2.14
N ARG A 428 -0.92 9.14 1.02
CA ARG A 428 -0.55 7.70 0.98
C ARG A 428 -1.51 6.79 1.76
N PRO A 429 -2.79 6.70 1.35
CA PRO A 429 -3.70 5.78 1.98
C PRO A 429 -3.37 4.33 1.62
N GLU A 430 -3.56 3.43 2.59
CA GLU A 430 -3.62 1.99 2.39
C GLU A 430 -4.87 1.46 3.10
N ILE A 431 -5.68 0.67 2.41
CA ILE A 431 -6.88 0.05 2.96
C ILE A 431 -6.56 -1.39 3.37
N SER A 432 -7.12 -1.84 4.50
CA SER A 432 -7.03 -3.23 4.95
C SER A 432 -7.76 -4.16 3.98
N GLY A 433 -7.33 -5.42 3.90
CA GLY A 433 -7.92 -6.43 3.00
C GLY A 433 -9.42 -6.62 3.21
N ASP A 434 -9.88 -6.59 4.47
CA ASP A 434 -11.29 -6.66 4.85
C ASP A 434 -12.09 -5.37 4.53
N GLY A 435 -11.40 -4.31 4.07
CA GLY A 435 -11.96 -3.01 3.73
C GLY A 435 -12.42 -2.17 4.91
N GLN A 436 -12.27 -2.62 6.16
CA GLN A 436 -12.79 -1.95 7.36
C GLN A 436 -11.94 -0.77 7.81
N TRP A 437 -10.66 -0.74 7.45
CA TRP A 437 -9.71 0.24 7.98
C TRP A 437 -8.87 0.86 6.88
N ILE A 438 -8.58 2.15 7.02
CA ILE A 438 -7.67 2.89 6.15
C ILE A 438 -6.57 3.47 7.02
N VAL A 439 -5.32 3.19 6.70
CA VAL A 439 -4.15 3.87 7.29
C VAL A 439 -3.64 4.93 6.34
N PHE A 440 -3.14 6.04 6.87
CA PHE A 440 -2.59 7.14 6.07
C PHE A 440 -1.65 8.01 6.90
N GLU A 441 -0.82 8.80 6.21
CA GLU A 441 0.03 9.81 6.85
C GLU A 441 -0.63 11.20 6.78
N SER A 442 -0.46 12.04 7.80
CA SER A 442 -1.02 13.39 7.78
C SER A 442 -0.14 14.42 8.50
N ASP A 443 -0.08 15.62 7.92
CA ASP A 443 0.51 16.83 8.51
C ASP A 443 -0.49 17.61 9.38
N ALA A 444 -1.73 17.12 9.51
CA ALA A 444 -2.81 17.84 10.18
C ALA A 444 -2.78 17.69 11.70
N SER A 445 -2.69 18.82 12.42
CA SER A 445 -2.67 18.87 13.89
C SER A 445 -4.05 18.84 14.54
N ASN A 446 -5.10 18.53 13.79
CA ASN A 446 -6.47 18.51 14.31
C ASN A 446 -7.23 17.21 14.00
N LEU A 447 -6.58 16.18 13.45
CA LEU A 447 -7.25 14.89 13.18
C LEU A 447 -7.69 14.18 14.47
N VAL A 448 -6.85 14.25 15.50
CA VAL A 448 -7.14 13.77 16.85
C VAL A 448 -6.89 14.88 17.87
N PRO A 449 -7.51 14.83 19.07
CA PRO A 449 -7.17 15.76 20.14
C PRO A 449 -5.69 15.68 20.51
N ALA A 450 -5.11 16.82 20.89
CA ALA A 450 -3.76 16.93 21.45
C ALA A 450 -2.61 16.53 20.50
N ASP A 451 -2.75 16.81 19.20
CA ASP A 451 -1.65 16.80 18.24
C ASP A 451 -0.80 18.07 18.35
N ASN A 452 0.38 17.95 18.97
CA ASN A 452 1.22 19.10 19.31
C ASN A 452 2.68 18.95 18.88
N ASN A 453 3.07 17.82 18.29
CA ASN A 453 4.44 17.54 17.88
C ASN A 453 4.87 18.29 16.60
N GLN A 454 3.94 18.92 15.87
CA GLN A 454 4.17 19.56 14.57
C GLN A 454 4.86 18.63 13.55
N SER A 455 4.68 17.32 13.72
CA SER A 455 5.31 16.28 12.92
C SER A 455 4.25 15.56 12.11
N ARG A 456 4.67 14.94 10.99
CA ARG A 456 3.78 14.04 10.27
C ARG A 456 3.52 12.79 11.09
N ASP A 457 2.25 12.40 11.18
CA ASP A 457 1.83 11.24 11.95
C ASP A 457 1.14 10.18 11.08
N ILE A 458 1.13 8.94 11.57
CA ILE A 458 0.34 7.85 10.98
C ILE A 458 -0.99 7.77 11.70
N PHE A 459 -2.07 7.72 10.92
CA PHE A 459 -3.42 7.56 11.41
C PHE A 459 -4.04 6.29 10.84
N ARG A 460 -4.97 5.70 11.60
CA ARG A 460 -5.90 4.67 11.15
C ARG A 460 -7.31 5.19 11.34
N ALA A 461 -8.12 5.09 10.31
CA ALA A 461 -9.53 5.45 10.33
C ALA A 461 -10.41 4.25 9.98
N ALA A 462 -11.60 4.20 10.57
CA ALA A 462 -12.62 3.26 10.14
C ALA A 462 -13.14 3.67 8.76
N ASN A 463 -13.43 2.71 7.89
CA ASN A 463 -14.06 2.99 6.60
C ASN A 463 -15.48 3.56 6.83
N PRO A 464 -15.74 4.84 6.51
CA PRO A 464 -17.02 5.48 6.77
C PRO A 464 -18.18 4.90 5.94
N LEU A 465 -17.88 4.12 4.89
CA LEU A 465 -18.88 3.45 4.05
C LEU A 465 -19.32 2.08 4.60
N ILE A 466 -18.71 1.63 5.70
CA ILE A 466 -19.09 0.40 6.41
C ILE A 466 -19.80 0.77 7.71
N GLY A 467 -21.06 0.32 7.88
CA GLY A 467 -21.76 0.39 9.17
C GLY A 467 -22.46 1.71 9.52
N GLY A 468 -22.55 2.69 8.62
CA GLY A 468 -23.35 3.91 8.82
C GLY A 468 -23.78 4.53 7.49
N GLY A 469 -25.06 4.90 7.36
CA GLY A 469 -25.55 5.64 6.20
C GLY A 469 -24.81 6.99 6.07
N SER A 470 -24.71 7.49 4.85
CA SER A 470 -24.13 8.79 4.52
C SER A 470 -24.45 9.86 5.56
N PRO A 471 -23.49 10.75 5.90
CA PRO A 471 -23.78 11.93 6.73
C PRO A 471 -24.93 12.77 6.16
#